data_AF-A0A925ILQ5-F1
#
_entry.id   AF-A0A925ILQ5-F1
#
_cell.length_a   1.000
_cell.length_b   1.000
_cell.length_c   1.000
_cell.angle_alpha   90.00
_cell.angle_beta   90.00
_cell.angle_gamma   90.00
#
_symmetry.space_group_name_H-M   'P 1'
#
loop_
_entity.id
_entity.type
_entity.pdbx_description
1 polymer ?
#
loop_
_entity_poly.entity_id
_entity_poly.type
_entity_poly.pdbx_seq_one_letter_code
_entity_poly.pdbx_strand_id
1 'polypeptide(L)'
;MPSLSKVLPLVAVALFLVGAASPVPEKEVRTRFTKIVGQLEKLRFCQSNGCRYKDIRWEVTRSKDAKHPYKGLIRADIIRPSGSVDKGRYVFDFVDNHWKLRSGTETTDVNDASYVGDTYDFSSAYGRTPIQGKITDKDNDLLTGYKLIYLRVLENGIQK
;
A
#
# COMPACT_ATOMS: atom_id res chain seq x y z
N MET A 1 50.16 23.18 53.04
CA MET A 1 50.60 22.77 51.69
C MET A 1 50.69 21.24 51.67
N PRO A 2 50.23 20.49 50.65
CA PRO A 2 49.04 20.59 49.78
C PRO A 2 47.96 19.53 50.17
N SER A 3 46.66 19.82 50.10
CA SER A 3 45.76 19.68 48.94
C SER A 3 45.77 18.28 48.29
N LEU A 4 44.71 17.49 48.53
CA LEU A 4 44.35 16.36 47.69
C LEU A 4 42.87 16.47 47.32
N SER A 5 42.69 16.69 46.02
CA SER A 5 41.48 17.11 45.35
C SER A 5 40.37 16.06 45.36
N LYS A 6 39.16 16.61 45.48
CA LYS A 6 37.87 16.01 45.14
C LYS A 6 37.92 15.36 43.75
N VAL A 7 37.47 14.12 43.64
CA VAL A 7 37.10 13.50 42.37
C VAL A 7 35.60 13.21 42.43
N LEU A 8 34.80 14.11 41.85
CA LEU A 8 33.41 13.82 41.50
C LEU A 8 33.41 13.06 40.17
N PRO A 9 32.70 11.93 40.03
CA PRO A 9 32.38 11.40 38.72
C PRO A 9 31.21 12.22 38.14
N LEU A 10 31.52 13.01 37.11
CA LEU A 10 30.54 13.68 36.27
C LEU A 10 29.83 12.61 35.43
N VAL A 11 28.68 12.12 35.90
CA VAL A 11 27.80 11.25 35.10
C VAL A 11 27.11 12.13 34.07
N ALA A 12 27.66 12.17 32.87
CA ALA A 12 27.03 12.79 31.71
C ALA A 12 25.82 11.93 31.29
N VAL A 13 24.64 12.29 31.77
CA VAL A 13 23.37 11.78 31.25
C VAL A 13 23.19 12.38 29.85
N ALA A 14 23.57 11.62 28.82
CA ALA A 14 23.24 11.95 27.45
C ALA A 14 21.72 11.79 27.26
N LEU A 15 20.97 12.89 27.34
CA LEU A 15 19.61 12.95 26.84
C LEU A 15 19.66 12.71 25.33
N PHE A 16 19.35 11.49 24.90
CA PHE A 16 18.98 11.22 23.51
C PHE A 16 17.65 11.92 23.25
N LEU A 17 17.72 13.13 22.69
CA LEU A 17 16.59 13.78 22.03
C LEU A 17 16.23 12.93 20.83
N VAL A 18 15.35 11.94 21.04
CA VAL A 18 14.63 11.28 19.96
C VAL A 18 13.78 12.37 19.31
N GLY A 19 14.28 12.94 18.21
CA GLY A 19 13.52 13.88 17.40
C GLY A 19 12.28 13.18 16.89
N ALA A 20 11.15 13.41 17.54
CA ALA A 20 9.85 13.05 17.01
C ALA A 20 9.69 13.81 15.69
N ALA A 21 9.80 13.11 14.56
CA ALA A 21 9.54 13.69 13.26
C ALA A 21 8.16 14.34 13.31
N SER A 22 8.10 15.64 12.97
CA SER A 22 6.85 16.38 12.96
C SER A 22 5.81 15.64 12.10
N PRO A 23 4.56 15.51 12.57
CA PRO A 23 3.53 14.79 11.83
C PRO A 23 3.31 15.43 10.46
N VAL A 24 3.29 14.61 9.41
CA VAL A 24 3.07 15.07 8.04
C VAL A 24 1.69 15.76 7.95
N PRO A 25 1.60 16.97 7.39
CA PRO A 25 0.33 17.67 7.23
C PRO A 25 -0.68 16.85 6.42
N GLU A 26 -1.94 16.81 6.85
CA GLU A 26 -2.99 16.03 6.18
C GLU A 26 -3.12 16.38 4.68
N LYS A 27 -2.97 17.66 4.33
CA LYS A 27 -2.99 18.13 2.93
C LYS A 27 -1.92 17.43 2.10
N GLU A 28 -0.73 17.24 2.65
CA GLU A 28 0.36 16.55 1.98
C GLU A 28 0.08 15.05 1.85
N VAL A 29 -0.42 14.41 2.92
CA VAL A 29 -0.82 13.00 2.91
C VAL A 29 -1.85 12.72 1.81
N ARG A 30 -2.89 13.55 1.71
CA ARG A 30 -3.91 13.48 0.66
C ARG A 30 -3.33 13.72 -0.72
N THR A 31 -2.47 14.72 -0.88
CA THR A 31 -1.82 15.03 -2.17
C THR A 31 -1.01 13.84 -2.69
N ARG A 32 -0.25 13.18 -1.80
CA ARG A 32 0.50 11.96 -2.12
C ARG A 32 -0.44 10.81 -2.52
N PHE A 33 -1.57 10.65 -1.83
CA PHE A 33 -2.57 9.63 -2.18
C PHE A 33 -3.19 9.88 -3.56
N THR A 34 -3.49 11.13 -3.90
CA THR A 34 -4.03 11.49 -5.22
C THR A 34 -3.04 11.19 -6.35
N LYS A 35 -1.72 11.22 -6.10
CA LYS A 35 -0.73 10.76 -7.09
C LYS A 35 -0.84 9.27 -7.39
N ILE A 36 -1.05 8.44 -6.37
CA ILE A 36 -1.30 6.98 -6.52
C ILE A 36 -2.55 6.76 -7.38
N VAL A 37 -3.63 7.50 -7.10
CA VAL A 37 -4.87 7.44 -7.89
C VAL A 37 -4.61 7.83 -9.35
N GLY A 38 -3.91 8.95 -9.60
CA GLY A 38 -3.59 9.40 -10.96
C GLY A 38 -2.66 8.47 -11.73
N GLN A 39 -1.82 7.68 -11.05
CA GLN A 39 -1.03 6.62 -11.67
C GLN A 39 -1.91 5.40 -12.01
N LEU A 40 -2.85 5.05 -11.13
CA LEU A 40 -3.80 3.96 -11.36
C LEU A 40 -4.68 4.22 -12.59
N GLU A 41 -5.17 5.45 -12.78
CA GLU A 41 -5.98 5.85 -13.94
C GLU A 41 -5.25 5.65 -15.27
N LYS A 42 -3.92 5.76 -15.28
CA LYS A 42 -3.07 5.61 -16.46
C LYS A 42 -2.60 4.17 -16.67
N LEU A 43 -2.82 3.31 -15.67
CA LEU A 43 -2.33 1.94 -15.68
C LEU A 43 -3.18 1.07 -16.62
N ARG A 44 -2.49 0.30 -17.47
CA ARG A 44 -3.10 -0.80 -18.21
C ARG A 44 -3.09 -2.05 -17.35
N PHE A 45 -4.26 -2.64 -17.14
CA PHE A 45 -4.42 -3.85 -16.34
C PHE A 45 -3.93 -5.10 -17.08
N CYS A 46 -4.06 -5.12 -18.41
CA CYS A 46 -3.63 -6.23 -19.25
C CYS A 46 -3.01 -5.71 -20.56
N GLN A 47 -2.45 -6.60 -21.38
CA GLN A 47 -1.77 -6.23 -22.63
C GLN A 47 -2.72 -5.69 -23.72
N SER A 48 -4.03 -5.91 -23.61
CA SER A 48 -5.01 -5.35 -24.55
C SER A 48 -5.24 -3.86 -24.33
N ASN A 49 -5.34 -3.10 -25.42
CA ASN A 49 -5.52 -1.63 -25.42
C ASN A 49 -6.79 -1.15 -24.68
N GLY A 50 -7.76 -2.04 -24.42
CA GLY A 50 -9.00 -1.73 -23.68
C GLY A 50 -8.95 -2.00 -22.18
N CYS A 51 -7.88 -2.62 -21.67
CA CYS A 51 -7.78 -2.99 -20.26
C CYS A 51 -7.41 -1.80 -19.36
N ARG A 52 -8.37 -1.25 -18.63
CA ARG A 52 -8.16 -0.07 -17.79
C ARG A 52 -9.06 -0.04 -16.56
N TYR A 53 -8.64 0.76 -15.58
CA TYR A 53 -9.50 1.18 -14.47
C TYR A 53 -10.47 2.26 -14.93
N LYS A 54 -11.68 2.24 -14.39
CA LYS A 54 -12.74 3.22 -14.61
C LYS A 54 -13.48 3.48 -13.30
N ASP A 55 -14.20 4.61 -13.25
CA ASP A 55 -15.12 4.94 -12.16
C ASP A 55 -14.42 4.87 -10.78
N ILE A 56 -13.16 5.33 -10.75
CA ILE A 56 -12.27 5.27 -9.59
C ILE A 56 -12.77 6.24 -8.52
N ARG A 57 -13.12 5.68 -7.36
CA ARG A 57 -13.51 6.43 -6.16
C ARG A 57 -12.48 6.20 -5.09
N TRP A 58 -12.12 7.26 -4.38
CA TRP A 58 -11.10 7.17 -3.35
C TRP A 58 -11.44 8.01 -2.12
N GLU A 59 -10.90 7.60 -0.98
CA GLU A 59 -11.05 8.30 0.28
C GLU A 59 -9.78 8.18 1.12
N VAL A 60 -9.49 9.24 1.90
CA VAL A 60 -8.46 9.26 2.92
C VAL A 60 -9.13 9.63 4.24
N THR A 61 -8.95 8.79 5.25
CA THR A 61 -9.53 8.95 6.59
C THR A 61 -8.42 8.95 7.64
N ARG A 62 -8.61 9.70 8.73
CA ARG A 62 -7.72 9.62 9.89
C ARG A 62 -8.00 8.34 10.66
N SER A 63 -6.95 7.72 11.18
CA SER A 63 -7.01 6.57 12.07
C SER A 63 -6.82 7.02 13.52
N LYS A 64 -7.34 6.23 14.47
CA LYS A 64 -7.00 6.38 15.90
C LYS A 64 -5.63 5.77 16.24
N ASP A 65 -5.06 4.99 15.32
CA ASP A 65 -3.76 4.36 15.48
C ASP A 65 -2.64 5.31 15.08
N ALA A 66 -1.82 5.72 16.05
CA ALA A 66 -0.70 6.63 15.82
C ALA A 66 0.41 6.02 14.92
N LYS A 67 0.52 4.70 14.83
CA LYS A 67 1.47 4.02 13.92
C LYS A 67 0.98 4.03 12.47
N HIS A 68 -0.33 4.13 12.29
CA HIS A 68 -0.99 4.16 10.99
C HIS A 68 -1.97 5.35 10.93
N PRO A 69 -1.49 6.60 11.02
CA PRO A 69 -2.34 7.77 11.29
C PRO A 69 -3.37 8.07 10.21
N TYR A 70 -3.20 7.54 8.99
CA TYR A 70 -4.15 7.67 7.90
C TYR A 70 -4.40 6.34 7.20
N LYS A 71 -5.64 6.15 6.76
CA LYS A 71 -6.06 5.04 5.92
C LYS A 71 -6.54 5.57 4.59
N GLY A 72 -6.10 4.91 3.53
CA GLY A 72 -6.47 5.19 2.15
C GLY A 72 -7.32 4.05 1.61
N LEU A 73 -8.30 4.37 0.78
CA LEU A 73 -9.12 3.37 0.13
C LEU A 73 -9.43 3.80 -1.29
N ILE A 74 -9.21 2.89 -2.23
CA ILE A 74 -9.57 3.04 -3.65
C ILE A 74 -10.58 1.94 -3.99
N ARG A 75 -11.66 2.31 -4.67
CA ARG A 75 -12.61 1.39 -5.32
C ARG A 75 -12.63 1.74 -6.80
N ALA A 76 -12.51 0.75 -7.67
CA ALA A 76 -12.49 0.97 -9.12
C ALA A 76 -13.25 -0.14 -9.84
N ASP A 77 -13.78 0.21 -11.00
CA ASP A 77 -14.24 -0.76 -11.99
C ASP A 77 -13.06 -1.12 -12.89
N ILE A 78 -12.93 -2.40 -13.25
CA ILE A 78 -11.88 -2.89 -14.14
C ILE A 78 -12.56 -3.36 -15.42
N ILE A 79 -12.16 -2.75 -16.52
CA ILE A 79 -12.66 -3.10 -17.84
C ILE A 79 -11.70 -4.11 -18.47
N ARG A 80 -12.22 -5.26 -18.89
CA ARG A 80 -11.49 -6.29 -19.64
C ARG A 80 -12.18 -6.61 -20.98
N PRO A 81 -11.47 -7.20 -21.95
CA PRO A 81 -12.03 -7.53 -23.27
C PRO A 81 -13.25 -8.46 -23.23
N SER A 82 -13.44 -9.22 -22.14
CA SER A 82 -14.62 -10.09 -21.96
C SER A 82 -15.94 -9.30 -21.83
N GLY A 83 -15.89 -8.00 -21.58
CA GLY A 83 -17.08 -7.16 -21.38
C GLY A 83 -17.64 -7.19 -19.96
N SER A 84 -17.20 -8.14 -19.11
CA SER A 84 -17.52 -8.16 -17.68
C SER A 84 -16.85 -6.97 -16.97
N VAL A 85 -17.63 -6.30 -16.12
CA VAL A 85 -17.12 -5.21 -15.27
C VAL A 85 -16.70 -5.82 -13.95
N ASP A 86 -15.41 -5.88 -13.70
CA ASP A 86 -14.90 -6.38 -12.43
C ASP A 86 -14.76 -5.23 -11.43
N LYS A 87 -14.69 -5.58 -10.15
CA LYS A 87 -14.58 -4.60 -9.07
C LYS A 87 -13.27 -4.78 -8.34
N GLY A 88 -12.48 -3.72 -8.26
CA GLY A 88 -11.27 -3.63 -7.45
C GLY A 88 -11.52 -2.81 -6.18
N ARG A 89 -10.98 -3.27 -5.05
CA ARG A 89 -10.94 -2.55 -3.78
C ARG A 89 -9.54 -2.66 -3.18
N TYR A 90 -8.89 -1.52 -2.94
CA TYR A 90 -7.51 -1.45 -2.46
C TYR A 90 -7.43 -0.62 -1.18
N VAL A 91 -6.85 -1.18 -0.13
CA VAL A 91 -6.72 -0.55 1.19
C VAL A 91 -5.25 -0.22 1.44
N PHE A 92 -5.00 0.98 1.93
CA PHE A 92 -3.67 1.51 2.20
C PHE A 92 -3.58 2.00 3.63
N ASP A 93 -2.41 1.84 4.23
CA ASP A 93 -2.04 2.46 5.50
C ASP A 93 -0.92 3.47 5.24
N PHE A 94 -0.99 4.65 5.86
CA PHE A 94 0.11 5.61 5.87
C PHE A 94 1.01 5.31 7.06
N VAL A 95 2.24 4.87 6.81
CA VAL A 95 3.20 4.43 7.83
C VAL A 95 4.61 4.85 7.41
N ASP A 96 5.43 5.26 8.38
CA ASP A 96 6.79 5.76 8.16
C ASP A 96 6.86 6.91 7.13
N ASN A 97 5.84 7.78 7.09
CA ASN A 97 5.66 8.85 6.10
C ASN A 97 5.39 8.39 4.65
N HIS A 98 5.01 7.13 4.43
CA HIS A 98 4.69 6.60 3.12
C HIS A 98 3.34 5.88 3.09
N TRP A 99 2.66 5.94 1.95
CA TRP A 99 1.53 5.05 1.70
C TRP A 99 2.02 3.63 1.40
N LYS A 100 1.47 2.65 2.10
CA LYS A 100 1.71 1.23 1.85
C LYS A 100 0.40 0.50 1.50
N LEU A 101 0.43 -0.35 0.48
CA LEU A 101 -0.71 -1.19 0.11
C LEU A 101 -0.85 -2.34 1.12
N ARG A 102 -1.94 -2.32 1.90
CA ARG A 102 -2.22 -3.30 2.96
C ARG A 102 -2.98 -4.51 2.43
N SER A 103 -3.98 -4.27 1.59
CA SER A 103 -4.81 -5.33 1.03
C SER A 103 -5.45 -4.91 -0.29
N GLY A 104 -5.86 -5.90 -1.07
CA GLY A 104 -6.56 -5.73 -2.33
C GLY A 104 -7.56 -6.85 -2.54
N THR A 105 -8.72 -6.55 -3.09
CA THR A 105 -9.68 -7.56 -3.57
C THR A 105 -10.14 -7.20 -4.96
N GLU A 106 -10.17 -8.19 -5.84
CA GLU A 106 -10.66 -8.09 -7.21
C GLU A 106 -11.65 -9.23 -7.45
N THR A 107 -12.90 -8.86 -7.74
CA THR A 107 -13.97 -9.83 -7.99
C THR A 107 -14.51 -9.67 -9.39
N THR A 108 -14.63 -10.80 -10.06
CA THR A 108 -15.14 -10.96 -11.42
C THR A 108 -16.31 -11.92 -11.41
N ASP A 109 -16.98 -12.06 -12.54
CA ASP A 109 -17.99 -13.10 -12.79
C ASP A 109 -17.50 -14.55 -12.64
N VAL A 110 -16.19 -14.78 -12.74
CA VAL A 110 -15.59 -16.12 -12.79
C VAL A 110 -14.36 -16.28 -11.91
N ASN A 111 -13.83 -15.22 -11.32
CA ASN A 111 -12.66 -15.28 -10.44
C ASN A 111 -12.79 -14.35 -9.24
N ASP A 112 -12.20 -14.77 -8.13
CA ASP A 112 -11.95 -13.93 -6.97
C ASP A 112 -10.46 -13.93 -6.66
N ALA A 113 -9.90 -12.73 -6.50
CA ALA A 113 -8.52 -12.54 -6.13
C ALA A 113 -8.44 -11.63 -4.91
N SER A 114 -7.69 -12.05 -3.89
CA SER A 114 -7.47 -11.24 -2.71
C SER A 114 -5.99 -11.21 -2.33
N TYR A 115 -5.60 -10.14 -1.67
CA TYR A 115 -4.26 -9.93 -1.13
C TYR A 115 -4.40 -9.28 0.25
N VAL A 116 -3.67 -9.79 1.24
CA VAL A 116 -3.59 -9.24 2.59
C VAL A 116 -2.18 -9.43 3.12
N GLY A 117 -1.54 -8.35 3.58
CA GLY A 117 -0.21 -8.44 4.19
C GLY A 117 0.86 -8.72 3.14
N ASP A 118 1.39 -9.93 3.07
CA ASP A 118 2.33 -10.36 2.01
C ASP A 118 1.75 -11.47 1.13
N THR A 119 0.55 -11.97 1.46
CA THR A 119 -0.02 -13.20 0.90
C THR A 119 -1.18 -12.85 -0.02
N TYR A 120 -1.33 -13.60 -1.11
CA TYR A 120 -2.48 -13.52 -2.00
C TYR A 120 -3.15 -14.88 -2.17
N ASP A 121 -4.45 -14.82 -2.48
CA ASP A 121 -5.29 -15.95 -2.83
C ASP A 121 -5.98 -15.65 -4.17
N PHE A 122 -6.05 -16.65 -5.05
CA PHE A 122 -6.77 -16.58 -6.31
C PHE A 122 -7.61 -17.84 -6.51
N SER A 123 -8.90 -17.66 -6.78
CA SER A 123 -9.84 -18.73 -7.07
C SER A 123 -10.54 -18.50 -8.40
N SER A 124 -10.80 -19.59 -9.14
CA SER A 124 -11.48 -19.56 -10.43
C SER A 124 -12.66 -20.53 -10.45
N ALA A 125 -13.79 -20.09 -10.98
CA ALA A 125 -14.99 -20.89 -11.16
C ALA A 125 -14.79 -22.05 -12.17
N TYR A 126 -13.73 -22.00 -12.99
CA TYR A 126 -13.41 -23.04 -13.97
C TYR A 126 -12.67 -24.26 -13.38
N GLY A 127 -12.88 -24.57 -12.10
CA GLY A 127 -12.46 -25.83 -11.48
C GLY A 127 -10.95 -25.98 -11.27
N ARG A 128 -10.20 -24.86 -11.20
CA ARG A 128 -8.77 -24.90 -10.85
C ARG A 128 -8.62 -24.87 -9.32
N THR A 129 -7.63 -25.60 -8.82
CA THR A 129 -7.19 -25.48 -7.43
C THR A 129 -6.86 -24.02 -7.12
N PRO A 130 -7.33 -23.46 -6.00
CA PRO A 130 -6.95 -22.12 -5.58
C PRO A 130 -5.42 -21.96 -5.56
N ILE A 131 -4.95 -20.82 -6.07
CA ILE A 131 -3.53 -20.48 -6.10
C ILE A 131 -3.26 -19.54 -4.93
N GLN A 132 -2.26 -19.88 -4.13
CA GLN A 132 -1.79 -19.06 -3.02
C GLN A 132 -0.31 -18.75 -3.21
N GLY A 133 0.12 -17.58 -2.76
CA GLY A 133 1.54 -17.24 -2.78
C GLY A 133 1.82 -15.88 -2.17
N LYS A 134 3.02 -15.35 -2.42
CA LYS A 134 3.44 -14.05 -1.91
C LYS A 134 3.43 -12.97 -2.98
N ILE A 135 2.99 -11.76 -2.64
CA ILE A 135 3.04 -10.62 -3.56
C ILE A 135 4.49 -10.17 -3.86
N THR A 136 5.41 -10.51 -2.95
CA THR A 136 6.85 -10.25 -3.06
C THR A 136 7.57 -11.25 -3.95
N ASP A 137 6.91 -12.37 -4.31
CA ASP A 137 7.47 -13.36 -5.21
C ASP A 137 7.47 -12.83 -6.64
N LYS A 138 8.68 -12.73 -7.21
CA LYS A 138 8.91 -12.19 -8.55
C LYS A 138 8.58 -13.18 -9.66
N ASP A 139 8.59 -14.47 -9.35
CA ASP A 139 8.41 -15.54 -10.34
C ASP A 139 6.94 -15.93 -10.52
N ASN A 140 6.07 -15.39 -9.67
CA ASN A 140 4.63 -15.53 -9.81
C ASN A 140 4.14 -14.80 -11.08
N ASP A 141 3.34 -15.47 -11.91
CA ASP A 141 2.78 -14.94 -13.17
C ASP A 141 1.35 -14.39 -13.04
N LEU A 142 0.77 -14.36 -11.82
CA LEU A 142 -0.58 -13.87 -11.59
C LEU A 142 -0.71 -12.39 -12.02
N LEU A 143 -1.62 -12.13 -12.96
CA LEU A 143 -1.93 -10.80 -13.49
C LEU A 143 -3.15 -10.18 -12.80
N THR A 144 -2.95 -9.73 -11.55
CA THR A 144 -3.97 -8.99 -10.78
C THR A 144 -3.58 -7.52 -10.61
N GLY A 145 -4.58 -6.68 -10.42
CA GLY A 145 -4.41 -5.23 -10.31
C GLY A 145 -3.71 -4.81 -9.03
N TYR A 146 -3.98 -5.47 -7.90
CA TYR A 146 -3.24 -5.21 -6.65
C TYR A 146 -1.74 -5.47 -6.81
N LYS A 147 -1.34 -6.46 -7.62
CA LYS A 147 0.07 -6.74 -7.90
C LYS A 147 0.67 -5.68 -8.81
N LEU A 148 -0.08 -5.21 -9.82
CA LEU A 148 0.34 -4.08 -10.64
C LEU A 148 0.50 -2.80 -9.81
N ILE A 149 -0.42 -2.54 -8.87
CA ILE A 149 -0.30 -1.42 -7.93
C ILE A 149 0.97 -1.59 -7.08
N TYR A 150 1.16 -2.78 -6.49
CA TYR A 150 2.30 -3.08 -5.63
C TYR A 150 3.66 -2.91 -6.34
N LEU A 151 3.76 -3.30 -7.61
CA LEU A 151 5.02 -3.30 -8.35
C LEU A 151 5.27 -2.04 -9.20
N ARG A 152 4.22 -1.41 -9.72
CA ARG A 152 4.34 -0.33 -10.73
C ARG A 152 3.87 1.03 -10.24
N VAL A 153 2.87 1.08 -9.36
CA VAL A 153 2.38 2.33 -8.77
C VAL A 153 3.15 2.64 -7.50
N LEU A 154 3.46 1.59 -6.75
CA LEU A 154 4.28 1.63 -5.55
C LEU A 154 5.62 0.95 -5.86
N GLU A 155 6.71 1.44 -5.28
CA GLU A 155 8.02 0.80 -5.39
C GLU A 155 8.09 -0.37 -4.39
N ASN A 156 7.55 -1.54 -4.79
CA ASN A 156 7.37 -2.70 -3.92
C ASN A 156 6.45 -2.41 -2.72
N GLY A 157 5.30 -1.82 -3.02
CA GLY A 157 4.28 -1.54 -2.01
C GLY A 157 4.51 -0.28 -1.18
N ILE A 158 5.53 0.54 -1.49
CA ILE A 158 5.78 1.83 -0.83
C ILE A 158 5.72 2.98 -1.85
N GLN A 159 4.95 4.02 -1.54
CA GLN A 159 4.91 5.25 -2.34
C GLN A 159 6.19 6.08 -2.10
N LYS A 160 7.03 6.24 -3.12
CA LYS A 160 8.15 7.20 -3.12
C LYS A 160 7.73 8.59 -3.61
#